data_AF-A0A517NPV8-F1
#
_entry.id   AF-A0A517NPV8-F1
#
_cell.length_a   1.000
_cell.length_b   1.000
_cell.length_c   1.000
_cell.angle_alpha   90.00
_cell.angle_beta   90.00
_cell.angle_gamma   90.00
#
_symmetry.space_group_name_H-M   'P 1'
#
loop_
_entity.id
_entity.type
_entity.pdbx_description
1 polymer ?
#
loop_
_entity_poly.entity_id
_entity_poly.type
_entity_poly.pdbx_seq_one_letter_code
_entity_poly.pdbx_strand_id
1 'polypeptide(L)'
;MIDNFVETRARSVSKSFAWRFLAVLNSFTVLTWMPTSRPITYAIAMNVSGFFLFYFFERGCNKVSWGRVPANDSALSAETETKPA
;
A
#
# COMPACT_ATOMS: atom_id res chain seq x y z
N MET A 1 6.98 -5.74 22.01
CA MET A 1 6.86 -4.28 21.88
C MET A 1 6.01 -4.03 20.64
N ILE A 2 4.73 -3.70 20.82
CA ILE A 2 3.85 -3.35 19.72
C ILE A 2 4.06 -1.85 19.50
N ASP A 3 4.85 -1.49 18.49
CA ASP A 3 5.08 -0.08 18.15
C ASP A 3 3.78 0.51 17.59
N ASN A 4 3.09 1.31 18.40
CA ASN A 4 1.98 2.14 17.94
C ASN A 4 2.57 3.29 17.13
N PHE A 5 2.45 3.24 15.80
CA PHE A 5 2.87 4.32 14.90
C PHE A 5 1.63 4.98 14.30
N VAL A 6 1.65 6.30 14.16
CA VAL A 6 0.59 7.05 13.46
C VAL A 6 0.91 7.04 11.97
N GLU A 7 0.01 6.48 11.14
CA GLU A 7 0.14 6.63 9.68
C GLU A 7 -0.14 8.08 9.27
N THR A 8 0.83 8.72 8.61
CA THR A 8 0.61 10.02 7.98
C THR A 8 -0.28 9.87 6.74
N ARG A 9 -1.22 10.81 6.50
CA ARG A 9 -2.10 10.79 5.31
C ARG A 9 -1.33 10.68 3.99
N ALA A 10 -0.15 11.30 3.92
CA ALA A 10 0.73 11.22 2.75
C ALA A 10 1.17 9.77 2.45
N ARG A 11 1.47 8.97 3.48
CA ARG A 11 1.88 7.56 3.31
C ARG A 11 0.77 6.73 2.70
N SER A 12 -0.47 6.90 3.17
CA SER A 12 -1.63 6.16 2.67
C SER A 12 -1.95 6.52 1.21
N VAL A 13 -1.79 7.79 0.83
CA VAL A 13 -1.95 8.25 -0.57
C VAL A 13 -0.86 7.65 -1.46
N SER A 14 0.40 7.71 -1.05
CA SER A 14 1.52 7.13 -1.83
C SER A 14 1.37 5.62 -2.02
N LYS A 15 0.95 4.89 -0.97
CA LYS A 15 0.64 3.46 -1.07
C LYS A 15 -0.48 3.19 -2.07
N SER A 16 -1.55 3.97 -2.00
CA SER A 16 -2.69 3.82 -2.90
C SER A 16 -2.29 4.05 -4.36
N PHE A 17 -1.48 5.08 -4.62
CA PHE A 17 -0.96 5.36 -5.96
C PHE A 17 -0.04 4.25 -6.48
N ALA A 18 0.91 3.80 -5.65
CA ALA A 18 1.82 2.71 -6.00
C ALA A 18 1.08 1.40 -6.28
N TRP A 19 0.07 1.07 -5.47
CA TRP A 19 -0.78 -0.09 -5.69
C TRP A 19 -1.55 -0.01 -7.01
N ARG A 20 -2.12 1.17 -7.33
CA ARG A 20 -2.85 1.37 -8.59
C ARG A 20 -1.94 1.18 -9.80
N PHE A 21 -0.71 1.69 -9.75
CA PHE A 21 0.26 1.50 -10.83
C PHE A 21 0.58 0.01 -11.05
N LEU A 22 0.85 -0.74 -9.98
CA LEU A 22 1.12 -2.18 -10.05
C LEU A 22 -0.08 -2.99 -10.54
N ALA A 23 -1.31 -2.64 -10.14
CA ALA A 23 -2.52 -3.32 -10.58
C ALA A 23 -2.79 -3.13 -12.08
N VAL A 24 -2.51 -1.93 -12.61
CA VAL A 24 -2.60 -1.66 -14.05
C VAL A 24 -1.57 -2.49 -14.81
N LEU A 25 -0.32 -2.51 -14.35
CA LEU A 25 0.73 -3.35 -14.95
C LEU A 25 0.36 -4.83 -14.94
N ASN A 26 -0.12 -5.37 -13.82
CA ASN A 26 -0.59 -6.76 -13.72
C ASN A 26 -1.65 -7.08 -14.79
N SER A 27 -2.64 -6.21 -14.91
CA SER A 27 -3.72 -6.39 -15.88
C SER A 27 -3.18 -6.37 -17.31
N PHE A 28 -2.36 -5.38 -17.65
CA PHE A 28 -1.71 -5.27 -18.95
C PHE A 28 -0.87 -6.51 -19.27
N THR A 29 -0.03 -6.94 -18.32
CA THR A 29 0.82 -8.12 -18.44
C THR A 29 0.04 -9.39 -18.73
N VAL A 30 -1.06 -9.64 -17.99
CA VAL A 30 -1.91 -10.81 -18.20
C VAL A 30 -2.59 -10.76 -19.58
N LEU A 31 -3.06 -9.59 -20.01
CA LEU A 31 -3.67 -9.42 -21.33
C LEU A 31 -2.65 -9.64 -22.47
N THR A 32 -1.40 -9.21 -22.31
CA THR A 32 -0.36 -9.34 -23.33
C THR A 32 0.20 -10.75 -23.44
N TRP A 33 0.44 -11.44 -22.32
CA TRP A 33 1.11 -12.75 -22.34
C TRP A 33 0.19 -13.97 -22.37
N MET A 34 -1.10 -13.81 -22.04
CA MET A 34 -2.03 -14.92 -22.04
C MET A 34 -3.10 -14.74 -23.12
N PRO A 35 -2.79 -14.91 -24.42
CA PRO A 35 -3.77 -14.76 -25.50
C PRO A 35 -4.75 -15.95 -25.51
N THR A 36 -5.69 -15.96 -24.57
CA THR A 36 -6.80 -16.91 -24.47
C THR A 36 -8.07 -16.23 -24.98
N SER A 37 -8.99 -16.97 -25.59
CA SER A 37 -10.28 -16.43 -26.08
C SER A 37 -11.41 -16.53 -25.05
N ARG A 38 -11.15 -17.10 -23.87
CA ARG A 38 -12.13 -17.35 -22.81
C ARG A 38 -12.07 -16.26 -21.73
N PRO A 39 -13.10 -15.42 -21.57
CA PRO A 39 -13.11 -14.32 -20.59
C PRO A 39 -12.90 -14.78 -19.15
N ILE A 40 -13.44 -15.96 -18.80
CA ILE A 40 -13.32 -16.51 -17.45
C ILE A 40 -11.87 -16.82 -17.07
N THR A 41 -11.05 -17.25 -18.04
CA THR A 41 -9.63 -17.56 -17.81
C THR A 41 -8.84 -16.29 -17.51
N TYR A 42 -9.10 -15.18 -18.23
CA TYR A 42 -8.50 -13.88 -17.89
C TYR A 42 -8.92 -13.40 -16.50
N ALA A 43 -10.21 -13.48 -16.19
CA ALA A 43 -10.71 -13.02 -14.89
C ALA A 43 -10.03 -13.78 -13.74
N ILE A 44 -9.93 -15.11 -13.84
CA ILE A 44 -9.22 -15.93 -12.85
C ILE A 44 -7.74 -15.55 -12.81
N ALA A 45 -7.06 -15.50 -13.96
CA ALA A 45 -5.64 -15.21 -14.03
C ALA A 45 -5.29 -13.85 -13.43
N MET A 46 -6.01 -12.79 -13.78
CA MET A 46 -5.79 -11.42 -13.29
C MET A 46 -5.97 -11.31 -11.77
N ASN A 47 -6.96 -12.00 -11.20
CA ASN A 47 -7.21 -11.98 -9.76
C ASN A 47 -6.19 -12.82 -9.00
N VAL A 48 -5.82 -14.00 -9.51
CA VAL A 48 -4.80 -14.86 -8.90
C VAL A 48 -3.43 -14.17 -8.92
N SER A 49 -3.01 -13.64 -10.08
CA SER A 49 -1.75 -12.90 -10.18
C SER A 49 -1.77 -11.61 -9.34
N GLY A 50 -2.91 -10.91 -9.34
CA GLY A 50 -3.14 -9.72 -8.53
C GLY A 50 -3.07 -10.00 -7.03
N PHE A 51 -3.57 -11.15 -6.57
CA PHE A 51 -3.47 -11.58 -5.18
C PHE A 51 -2.01 -11.75 -4.74
N PHE A 52 -1.20 -12.45 -5.53
CA PHE A 52 0.22 -12.60 -5.23
C PHE A 52 0.95 -11.24 -5.26
N LEU A 53 0.67 -10.41 -6.26
CA LEU A 53 1.27 -9.08 -6.37
C LEU A 53 0.92 -8.19 -5.18
N PHE A 54 -0.34 -8.23 -4.74
CA PHE A 54 -0.81 -7.51 -3.55
C PHE A 54 -0.07 -7.97 -2.30
N TYR A 55 0.06 -9.28 -2.10
CA TYR A 55 0.79 -9.85 -0.97
C TYR A 55 2.24 -9.35 -0.91
N PHE A 56 2.95 -9.36 -2.04
CA PHE A 56 4.33 -8.85 -2.09
C PHE A 56 4.39 -7.33 -1.90
N PHE A 57 3.44 -6.58 -2.47
CA PHE A 57 3.34 -5.14 -2.30
C PHE A 57 3.19 -4.75 -0.83
N GLU A 58 2.22 -5.35 -0.13
CA GLU A 58 2.00 -5.18 1.31
C GLU A 58 3.27 -5.51 2.11
N ARG A 59 3.96 -6.61 1.77
CA ARG A 59 5.21 -6.99 2.43
C ARG A 59 6.32 -5.97 2.20
N GLY A 60 6.40 -5.39 1.00
CA GLY A 60 7.29 -4.29 0.66
C GLY A 60 6.98 -3.03 1.48
N CYS A 61 5.70 -2.63 1.54
CA CYS A 61 5.24 -1.49 2.34
C CYS A 61 5.54 -1.64 3.84
N ASN A 62 5.55 -2.87 4.36
CA ASN A 62 5.94 -3.15 5.74
C ASN A 62 7.44 -3.03 5.98
N LYS A 63 8.30 -3.21 4.98
CA LYS A 63 9.75 -2.97 5.11
C LYS A 63 10.11 -1.48 5.00
N VAL A 64 9.29 -0.68 4.33
CA VAL A 64 9.50 0.77 4.22
C VAL A 64 9.17 1.46 5.55
N SER A 65 10.20 1.99 6.22
CA SER A 65 10.12 2.77 7.47
C SER A 65 9.75 4.24 7.25
N TRP A 66 9.74 4.70 6.00
CA TRP A 66 9.47 6.10 5.66
C TRP A 66 8.04 6.51 6.09
N GLY A 67 7.95 7.67 6.76
CA GLY A 67 6.69 8.24 7.22
C GLY A 67 6.07 7.57 8.45
N ARG A 68 6.85 6.80 9.22
CA ARG A 68 6.45 6.35 10.56
C ARG A 68 6.82 7.43 11.56
N VAL A 69 5.80 8.10 12.11
CA VAL A 69 5.99 9.03 13.22
C VAL A 69 5.90 8.22 14.52
N PRO A 70 6.93 8.27 15.40
CA PRO A 70 6.86 7.66 16.71
C PRO A 70 5.70 8.29 17.50
N ALA A 71 4.84 7.49 18.13
CA ALA A 71 3.69 8.00 18.87
C ALA A 71 4.05 9.08 19.92
N ASN A 72 5.25 9.02 20.49
CA ASN A 72 5.74 10.00 21.47
C ASN A 72 5.89 11.42 20.89
N ASP A 73 6.26 11.56 19.61
CA ASP A 73 6.47 12.87 18.98
C ASP A 73 5.13 13.58 18.71
N SER A 74 4.09 12.81 18.36
CA SER A 74 2.74 13.33 18.18
C SER A 74 2.10 13.80 19.49
N ALA A 75 2.37 13.10 20.60
CA ALA A 75 1.90 13.51 21.93
C ALA A 75 2.60 14.81 22.38
N LEU A 76 3.92 14.94 22.14
CA LEU A 76 4.67 16.16 22.44
C LEU A 76 4.15 17.38 21.65
N SER A 77 3.79 17.17 20.38
CA SER A 77 3.27 18.21 19.51
C SER A 77 1.88 18.68 19.96
N ALA A 78 1.01 17.74 20.37
CA ALA A 78 -0.31 18.05 20.89
C ALA A 78 -0.25 18.74 22.27
N GLU A 79 0.68 18.35 23.14
CA GLU A 79 0.85 18.99 24.46
C GLU A 79 1.38 20.43 24.33
N THR A 80 2.28 20.67 23.37
CA THR A 80 2.83 22.00 23.08
C THR A 80 1.78 22.99 22.57
N GLU A 81 0.73 22.54 21.88
CA GLU A 81 -0.39 23.39 21.45
C GLU A 81 -1.39 23.72 22.57
N THR A 82 -1.42 22.95 23.67
CA THR A 82 -2.41 23.12 24.75
C THR A 82 -1.95 23.98 25.93
N LYS A 83 -0.68 24.39 25.98
CA LYS A 83 -0.18 25.24 27.07
C LYS A 83 -0.36 26.72 26.72
N PRO A 84 -1.29 27.46 27.38
CA PRO A 84 -1.36 28.91 27.19
C PRO A 84 -0.07 29.54 27.73
N ALA A 85 0.43 30.53 26.98
CA ALA A 85 1.59 31.36 27.33
C ALA A 85 1.34 32.20 28.58
#